data_AF-A0A2T1CFQ3-F1
#
_entry.id   AF-A0A2T1CFQ3-F1
#
_cell.length_a   1.000
_cell.length_b   1.000
_cell.length_c   1.000
_cell.angle_alpha   90.00
_cell.angle_beta   90.00
_cell.angle_gamma   90.00
#
_symmetry.space_group_name_H-M   'P 1'
#
loop_
_entity.id
_entity.type
_entity.pdbx_description
1 polymer ?
#
loop_
_entity_poly.entity_id
_entity_poly.type
_entity_poly.pdbx_seq_one_letter_code
_entity_poly.pdbx_strand_id
1 'polypeptide(L)'
;VGADSLGARFGISRSSGGQSLSWIIGTIVYVLILIPTAIAALNALDIQAISLPAIAMLNTILGALPNIFTAAIILALAYILGRWIGDLVTNILTGIGFNNVFSWLGVQPKQPLMIRAPGSIDPDATVLQEPDLPARTPSQFVGIVVQVGILLFAVVAATDVLRIPALTAIVSGIVLVAGRVLAGLVVFAIGLYLANLAFSLIASSGTRQARLLGQTARIAIIAFVAALALQQMGIGSDIVNLAFGLLLGAIAVGIALAFGLGGREIAADELRGWLAAFKQDKTPRL
;
A
#
# COMPACT_ATOMS: atom_id res chain seq x y z
N VAL A 1 -18.12 42.82 -1.19
CA VAL A 1 -19.29 42.06 -0.69
C VAL A 1 -19.62 40.82 -1.54
N GLY A 2 -19.31 40.77 -2.84
CA GLY A 2 -19.65 39.62 -3.69
C GLY A 2 -18.77 38.37 -3.53
N ALA A 3 -17.45 38.51 -3.44
CA ALA A 3 -16.52 37.37 -3.44
C ALA A 3 -16.66 36.46 -2.20
N ASP A 4 -16.98 37.05 -1.04
CA ASP A 4 -17.12 36.31 0.22
C ASP A 4 -18.34 35.36 0.22
N SER A 5 -19.35 35.66 -0.60
CA SER A 5 -20.56 34.83 -0.72
C SER A 5 -20.39 33.60 -1.60
N LEU A 6 -19.41 33.61 -2.52
CA LEU A 6 -19.10 32.49 -3.40
C LEU A 6 -18.29 31.41 -2.66
N GLY A 7 -17.32 31.81 -1.83
CA GLY A 7 -16.52 30.88 -1.03
C GLY A 7 -17.35 30.05 -0.03
N ALA A 8 -18.42 30.63 0.51
CA ALA A 8 -19.33 29.92 1.43
C ALA A 8 -20.13 28.80 0.73
N ARG A 9 -20.38 28.91 -0.58
CA ARG A 9 -21.12 27.90 -1.36
C ARG A 9 -20.24 26.72 -1.79
N PHE A 10 -18.92 26.88 -1.79
CA PHE A 10 -17.94 25.85 -2.10
C PHE A 10 -17.47 25.04 -0.87
N GLY A 11 -18.17 25.15 0.28
CA GLY A 11 -17.89 24.31 1.45
C GLY A 11 -16.59 24.65 2.18
N ILE A 12 -15.99 25.82 1.91
CA ILE A 12 -14.83 26.33 2.66
C ILE A 12 -15.35 26.97 3.95
N SER A 13 -15.82 26.14 4.88
CA SER A 13 -16.24 26.59 6.21
C SER A 13 -15.02 27.10 6.97
N ARG A 14 -15.07 28.38 7.32
CA ARG A 14 -14.07 29.13 8.10
C ARG A 14 -13.65 28.33 9.35
N SER A 15 -12.54 27.61 9.27
CA SER A 15 -11.83 27.18 10.48
C SER A 15 -11.26 28.44 11.15
N SER A 16 -11.38 28.50 12.48
CA SER A 16 -11.28 29.67 13.37
C SER A 16 -9.93 30.42 13.36
N GLY A 17 -9.61 31.08 12.25
CA GLY A 17 -8.36 31.85 12.06
C GLY A 17 -7.92 31.98 10.60
N GLY A 18 -8.60 31.33 9.64
CA GLY A 18 -8.28 31.43 8.22
C GLY A 18 -8.63 32.81 7.66
N GLN A 19 -7.62 33.53 7.17
CA GLN A 19 -7.78 34.80 6.46
C GLN A 19 -8.81 34.66 5.31
N SER A 20 -9.67 35.67 5.13
CA SER A 20 -10.71 35.62 4.09
C SER A 20 -10.09 35.49 2.69
N LEU A 21 -10.79 34.82 1.77
CA LEU A 21 -10.32 34.67 0.38
C LEU A 21 -10.07 36.04 -0.27
N SER A 22 -10.90 37.03 0.07
CA SER A 22 -10.73 38.43 -0.32
C SER A 22 -9.41 39.04 0.19
N TRP A 23 -8.97 38.69 1.41
CA TRP A 23 -7.69 39.13 1.95
C TRP A 23 -6.50 38.45 1.25
N ILE A 24 -6.60 37.15 0.93
CA ILE A 24 -5.55 36.41 0.21
C ILE A 24 -5.39 36.98 -1.20
N ILE A 25 -6.50 37.16 -1.92
CA ILE A 25 -6.51 37.77 -3.26
C ILE A 25 -5.99 39.21 -3.19
N GLY A 26 -6.43 39.99 -2.20
CA GLY A 26 -5.97 41.37 -1.98
C GLY A 26 -4.47 41.45 -1.72
N THR A 27 -3.93 40.53 -0.94
CA THR A 27 -2.49 40.43 -0.67
C THR A 27 -1.71 40.05 -1.92
N ILE A 28 -2.20 39.07 -2.69
CA ILE A 28 -1.55 38.66 -3.95
C ILE A 28 -1.49 39.85 -4.92
N VAL A 29 -2.60 40.57 -5.10
CA VAL A 29 -2.66 41.75 -5.99
C VAL A 29 -1.76 42.88 -5.48
N TYR A 30 -1.77 43.16 -4.16
CA TYR A 30 -0.89 44.15 -3.55
C TYR A 30 0.58 43.83 -3.79
N VAL A 31 1.00 42.58 -3.55
CA VAL A 31 2.38 42.12 -3.79
C VAL A 31 2.75 42.19 -5.27
N LEU A 32 1.83 41.82 -6.17
CA LEU A 32 2.00 41.91 -7.63
C LEU A 32 2.21 43.33 -8.13
N ILE A 33 1.64 44.34 -7.46
CA ILE A 33 1.84 45.76 -7.81
C ILE A 33 3.10 46.30 -7.12
N LEU A 34 3.31 45.97 -5.83
CA LEU A 34 4.39 46.50 -5.03
C LEU A 34 5.77 46.06 -5.54
N ILE A 35 5.95 44.77 -5.87
CA ILE A 35 7.26 44.25 -6.28
C ILE A 35 7.78 44.92 -7.57
N PRO A 36 7.03 44.99 -8.69
CA PRO A 36 7.48 45.70 -9.89
C PRO A 36 7.76 47.17 -9.62
N THR A 37 6.95 47.84 -8.79
CA THR A 37 7.11 49.25 -8.46
C THR A 37 8.39 49.49 -7.64
N ALA A 38 8.66 48.64 -6.65
CA ALA A 38 9.89 48.70 -5.85
C ALA A 38 11.13 48.42 -6.70
N ILE A 39 11.06 47.46 -7.63
CA ILE A 39 12.14 47.16 -8.58
C ILE A 39 12.38 48.36 -9.51
N ALA A 40 11.33 48.99 -10.04
CA ALA A 40 11.45 50.18 -10.88
C ALA A 40 12.12 51.35 -10.13
N ALA A 41 11.79 51.53 -8.84
CA ALA A 41 12.43 52.53 -7.97
C ALA A 41 13.91 52.21 -7.70
N LEU A 42 14.25 50.94 -7.41
CA LEU A 42 15.64 50.49 -7.20
C LEU A 42 16.49 50.61 -8.49
N ASN A 43 15.88 50.38 -9.66
CA ASN A 43 16.53 50.56 -10.95
C ASN A 43 16.77 52.04 -11.27
N ALA A 44 15.82 52.91 -10.92
CA ALA A 44 16.01 54.37 -11.02
C ALA A 44 17.12 54.89 -10.09
N LEU A 45 17.45 54.15 -9.03
CA LEU A 45 18.55 54.42 -8.10
C LEU A 45 19.91 53.85 -8.59
N ASP A 46 19.93 53.22 -9.77
CA ASP A 46 21.08 52.65 -10.48
C ASP A 46 21.92 51.61 -9.71
N ILE A 47 21.29 50.92 -8.74
CA ILE A 47 21.94 49.84 -7.97
C ILE A 47 21.78 48.51 -8.72
N GLN A 48 22.38 48.42 -9.91
CA GLN A 48 22.22 47.29 -10.85
C GLN A 48 22.66 45.93 -10.24
N ALA A 49 23.59 45.95 -9.29
CA ALA A 49 24.09 44.74 -8.61
C ALA A 49 23.02 44.00 -7.78
N ILE A 50 21.95 44.68 -7.36
CA ILE A 50 20.89 44.09 -6.50
C ILE A 50 19.58 43.91 -7.28
N SER A 51 19.28 44.81 -8.21
CA SER A 51 18.04 44.75 -9.00
C SER A 51 18.02 43.59 -10.00
N LEU A 52 19.16 43.22 -10.59
CA LEU A 52 19.25 42.14 -11.59
C LEU A 52 18.82 40.75 -11.02
N PRO A 53 19.37 40.26 -9.89
CA PRO A 53 18.89 39.02 -9.26
C PRO A 53 17.42 39.09 -8.84
N ALA A 54 16.95 40.26 -8.37
CA ALA A 54 15.56 40.45 -7.95
C ALA A 54 14.57 40.35 -9.13
N ILE A 55 14.91 40.94 -10.27
CA ILE A 55 14.12 40.84 -11.51
C ILE A 55 14.08 39.39 -12.01
N ALA A 56 15.20 38.67 -11.95
CA ALA A 56 15.25 37.26 -12.34
C ALA A 56 14.31 36.39 -11.47
N MET A 57 14.27 36.66 -10.16
CA MET A 57 13.34 35.98 -9.25
C MET A 57 11.88 36.35 -9.54
N LEU A 58 11.58 37.63 -9.81
CA LEU A 58 10.24 38.05 -10.22
C LEU A 58 9.79 37.33 -11.50
N ASN A 59 10.63 37.31 -12.54
CA ASN A 59 10.30 36.64 -13.80
C ASN A 59 10.09 35.13 -13.58
N THR A 60 10.85 34.52 -12.68
CA THR A 60 10.66 33.11 -12.30
C THR A 60 9.30 32.89 -11.61
N ILE A 61 8.91 33.76 -10.67
CA ILE A 61 7.62 33.68 -9.96
C ILE A 61 6.45 33.94 -10.92
N LEU A 62 6.55 34.97 -11.78
CA LEU A 62 5.54 35.28 -12.79
C LEU A 62 5.42 34.16 -13.84
N GLY A 63 6.53 33.53 -14.22
CA GLY A 63 6.55 32.36 -15.09
C GLY A 63 5.97 31.10 -14.45
N ALA A 64 5.99 31.00 -13.11
CA ALA A 64 5.38 29.89 -12.37
C ALA A 64 3.85 30.01 -12.26
N LEU A 65 3.29 31.22 -12.34
CA LEU A 65 1.85 31.47 -12.23
C LEU A 65 0.98 30.63 -13.20
N PRO A 66 1.28 30.60 -14.52
CA PRO A 66 0.58 29.74 -15.47
C PRO A 66 0.71 28.24 -15.15
N ASN A 67 1.89 27.82 -14.70
CA ASN A 67 2.16 26.43 -14.35
C ASN A 67 1.40 26.00 -13.09
N ILE A 68 1.33 26.85 -12.07
CA ILE A 68 0.56 26.62 -10.85
C ILE A 68 -0.93 26.46 -11.19
N PHE A 69 -1.45 27.32 -12.06
CA PHE A 69 -2.83 27.22 -12.52
C PHE A 69 -3.09 25.90 -13.27
N THR A 70 -2.19 25.51 -14.17
CA THR A 70 -2.28 24.25 -14.91
C THR A 70 -2.20 23.03 -13.98
N ALA A 71 -1.28 23.03 -13.02
CA ALA A 71 -1.15 22.00 -12.00
C ALA A 71 -2.41 21.88 -11.13
N ALA A 72 -3.00 23.01 -10.73
CA ALA A 72 -4.25 23.05 -9.97
C ALA A 72 -5.42 22.43 -10.76
N ILE A 73 -5.52 22.71 -12.06
CA ILE A 73 -6.52 22.10 -12.95
C ILE A 73 -6.33 20.59 -13.02
N ILE A 74 -5.09 20.11 -13.20
CA ILE A 74 -4.77 18.68 -13.26
C ILE A 74 -5.23 17.98 -11.98
N LEU A 75 -4.91 18.54 -10.80
CA LEU A 75 -5.32 17.97 -9.51
C LEU A 75 -6.84 17.97 -9.34
N ALA A 76 -7.53 19.05 -9.73
CA ALA A 76 -8.98 19.15 -9.65
C ALA A 76 -9.66 18.09 -10.53
N LEU A 77 -9.21 17.95 -11.78
CA LEU A 77 -9.73 16.95 -12.70
C LEU A 77 -9.46 15.53 -12.21
N ALA A 78 -8.24 15.26 -11.74
CA ALA A 78 -7.89 13.95 -11.20
C ALA A 78 -8.66 13.58 -9.94
N TYR A 79 -8.98 14.54 -9.06
CA TYR A 79 -9.82 14.28 -7.89
C TYR A 79 -11.23 13.87 -8.30
N ILE A 80 -11.83 14.56 -9.27
CA ILE A 80 -13.17 14.25 -9.80
C ILE A 80 -13.16 12.88 -10.47
N LEU A 81 -12.23 12.65 -11.40
CA LEU A 81 -12.06 11.38 -12.09
C LEU A 81 -11.77 10.24 -11.13
N GLY A 82 -10.87 10.44 -10.16
CA GLY A 82 -10.47 9.45 -9.18
C GLY A 82 -11.64 9.01 -8.30
N ARG A 83 -12.53 9.94 -7.91
CA ARG A 83 -13.76 9.60 -7.20
C ARG A 83 -14.69 8.74 -8.06
N TRP A 84 -14.92 9.14 -9.31
CA TRP A 84 -15.77 8.38 -10.23
C TRP A 84 -15.24 6.96 -10.49
N ILE A 85 -13.93 6.84 -10.69
CA ILE A 85 -13.27 5.56 -10.93
C ILE A 85 -13.27 4.70 -9.65
N GLY A 86 -13.04 5.30 -8.49
CA GLY A 86 -13.11 4.60 -7.20
C GLY A 86 -14.52 4.04 -6.91
N ASP A 87 -15.56 4.82 -7.20
CA ASP A 87 -16.96 4.40 -7.06
C ASP A 87 -17.29 3.28 -8.07
N LEU A 88 -16.83 3.40 -9.32
CA LEU A 88 -17.00 2.38 -10.35
C LEU A 88 -16.34 1.05 -9.92
N VAL A 89 -15.09 1.11 -9.46
CA VAL A 89 -14.37 -0.07 -8.96
C VAL A 89 -15.11 -0.68 -7.77
N THR A 90 -15.58 0.13 -6.82
CA THR A 90 -16.35 -0.34 -5.66
C THR A 90 -17.61 -1.07 -6.09
N ASN A 91 -18.35 -0.51 -7.06
CA ASN A 91 -19.60 -1.10 -7.56
C ASN A 91 -19.35 -2.41 -8.31
N ILE A 92 -18.30 -2.47 -9.15
CA ILE A 92 -17.92 -3.69 -9.85
C ILE A 92 -17.51 -4.78 -8.85
N LEU A 93 -16.64 -4.44 -7.88
CA LEU A 93 -16.19 -5.38 -6.85
C LEU A 93 -17.35 -5.86 -5.96
N THR A 94 -18.28 -4.96 -5.62
CA THR A 94 -19.49 -5.33 -4.89
C THR A 94 -20.38 -6.26 -5.72
N GLY A 95 -20.55 -5.97 -7.01
CA GLY A 95 -21.36 -6.76 -7.94
C GLY A 95 -20.87 -8.20 -8.12
N ILE A 96 -19.55 -8.42 -8.11
CA ILE A 96 -18.95 -9.78 -8.15
C ILE A 96 -18.92 -10.48 -6.79
N GLY A 97 -19.39 -9.84 -5.71
CA GLY A 97 -19.43 -10.43 -4.38
C GLY A 97 -18.12 -10.32 -3.58
N PHE A 98 -17.21 -9.40 -3.94
CA PHE A 98 -15.93 -9.20 -3.25
C PHE A 98 -16.08 -8.82 -1.76
N ASN A 99 -17.27 -8.39 -1.33
CA ASN A 99 -17.57 -8.12 0.08
C ASN A 99 -17.40 -9.34 0.99
N ASN A 100 -17.48 -10.55 0.43
CA ASN A 100 -17.33 -11.79 1.16
C ASN A 100 -15.87 -12.28 1.24
N VAL A 101 -14.90 -11.55 0.67
CA VAL A 101 -13.50 -12.01 0.65
C VAL A 101 -12.92 -12.24 2.05
N PHE A 102 -13.31 -11.44 3.05
CA PHE A 102 -12.85 -11.60 4.43
C PHE A 102 -13.43 -12.84 5.12
N SER A 103 -14.66 -13.25 4.77
CA SER A 103 -15.26 -14.46 5.36
C SER A 103 -14.52 -15.71 4.86
N TRP A 104 -14.13 -15.73 3.59
CA TRP A 104 -13.30 -16.78 3.00
C TRP A 104 -11.85 -16.78 3.49
N LEU A 105 -11.29 -15.61 3.81
CA LEU A 105 -9.99 -15.53 4.47
C LEU A 105 -10.02 -16.06 5.92
N GLY A 106 -11.21 -16.33 6.48
CA GLY A 106 -11.39 -16.80 7.85
C GLY A 106 -11.24 -15.68 8.90
N VAL A 107 -11.22 -14.42 8.46
CA VAL A 107 -11.14 -13.24 9.32
C VAL A 107 -12.57 -12.71 9.45
N GLN A 108 -13.38 -13.38 10.29
CA GLN A 108 -14.68 -12.82 10.65
C GLN A 108 -14.43 -11.61 11.54
N PRO A 109 -14.86 -10.39 11.18
CA PRO A 109 -14.96 -9.33 12.15
C PRO A 109 -15.94 -9.85 13.20
N LYS A 110 -15.44 -10.16 14.41
CA LYS A 110 -16.29 -10.49 15.54
C LYS A 110 -17.24 -9.30 15.66
N GLN A 111 -18.50 -9.50 15.27
CA GLN A 111 -19.55 -8.54 15.58
C GLN A 111 -19.41 -8.27 17.08
N PRO A 112 -19.31 -7.00 17.50
CA PRO A 112 -19.35 -6.69 18.92
C PRO A 112 -20.62 -7.37 19.42
N LEU A 113 -20.46 -8.35 20.31
CA LEU A 113 -21.59 -8.95 21.00
C LEU A 113 -22.22 -7.79 21.76
N MET A 114 -23.29 -7.21 21.21
CA MET A 114 -24.14 -6.30 21.94
C MET A 114 -24.82 -7.12 23.02
N ILE A 115 -24.11 -7.35 24.12
CA ILE A 115 -24.71 -7.81 25.36
C ILE A 115 -25.50 -6.60 25.88
N ARG A 116 -26.69 -6.37 25.32
CA ARG A 116 -27.71 -5.56 25.96
C ARG A 116 -28.10 -6.34 27.22
N ALA A 117 -27.48 -6.02 28.34
CA ALA A 117 -27.98 -6.48 29.63
C ALA A 117 -29.47 -6.09 29.72
N PRO A 118 -30.40 -7.04 29.94
CA PRO A 118 -31.79 -6.70 30.11
C PRO A 118 -31.96 -5.99 31.45
N GLY A 119 -32.19 -4.67 31.44
CA GLY A 119 -32.88 -4.01 32.56
C GLY A 119 -32.16 -2.97 33.41
N SER A 120 -31.20 -2.18 32.91
CA SER A 120 -30.92 -0.88 33.55
C SER A 120 -31.61 0.25 32.76
N ILE A 121 -32.75 0.69 33.28
CA ILE A 121 -33.36 1.97 32.89
C ILE A 121 -32.67 3.02 33.75
N ASP A 122 -31.52 3.51 33.28
CA ASP A 122 -30.88 4.69 33.85
C ASP A 122 -31.34 5.91 33.05
N PRO A 123 -32.19 6.81 33.58
CA PRO A 123 -32.73 7.96 32.83
C PRO A 123 -31.68 9.02 32.48
N ASP A 124 -30.49 8.97 33.09
CA ASP A 124 -29.44 9.99 32.97
C ASP A 124 -28.13 9.46 32.37
N ALA A 125 -28.13 8.28 31.76
CA ALA A 125 -27.00 7.85 30.95
C ALA A 125 -26.98 8.66 29.65
N THR A 126 -26.26 9.78 29.64
CA THR A 126 -25.73 10.37 28.41
C THR A 126 -24.76 9.36 27.79
N VAL A 127 -25.33 8.39 27.08
CA VAL A 127 -24.58 7.49 26.21
C VAL A 127 -23.88 8.41 25.23
N LEU A 128 -22.57 8.56 25.41
CA LEU A 128 -21.68 8.98 24.35
C LEU A 128 -21.82 7.91 23.28
N GLN A 129 -22.82 8.08 22.41
CA GLN A 129 -23.05 7.27 21.24
C GLN A 129 -21.80 7.48 20.39
N GLU A 130 -20.81 6.59 20.54
CA GLU A 130 -19.69 6.54 19.60
C GLU A 130 -20.32 6.48 18.20
N PRO A 131 -19.87 7.32 17.25
CA PRO A 131 -20.42 7.31 15.91
C PRO A 131 -20.31 5.87 15.39
N ASP A 132 -21.45 5.26 15.08
CA ASP A 132 -21.53 3.94 14.46
C ASP A 132 -20.91 4.08 13.06
N LEU A 133 -19.58 4.02 12.99
CA LEU A 133 -18.84 4.16 11.75
C LEU A 133 -19.26 2.97 10.89
N PRO A 134 -19.92 3.19 9.74
CA PRO A 134 -20.35 2.09 8.90
C PRO A 134 -19.11 1.26 8.55
N ALA A 135 -19.13 -0.03 8.93
CA ALA A 135 -18.05 -0.95 8.65
C ALA A 135 -17.76 -0.93 7.14
N ARG A 136 -16.63 -0.33 6.76
CA ARG A 136 -16.25 -0.16 5.35
C ARG A 136 -16.11 -1.54 4.72
N THR A 137 -16.81 -1.77 3.62
CA THR A 137 -16.72 -3.06 2.91
C THR A 137 -15.34 -3.22 2.25
N PRO A 138 -14.87 -4.45 2.02
CA PRO A 138 -13.60 -4.70 1.31
C PRO A 138 -13.54 -4.03 -0.06
N SER A 139 -14.66 -4.02 -0.78
CA SER A 139 -14.81 -3.33 -2.08
C SER A 139 -14.61 -1.83 -1.96
N GLN A 140 -15.17 -1.18 -0.93
CA GLN A 140 -14.99 0.25 -0.67
C GLN A 140 -13.54 0.55 -0.33
N PHE A 141 -12.86 -0.32 0.41
CA PHE A 141 -11.43 -0.14 0.69
C PHE A 141 -10.61 -0.13 -0.61
N VAL A 142 -10.84 -1.10 -1.51
CA VAL A 142 -10.17 -1.12 -2.82
C VAL A 142 -10.52 0.12 -3.65
N GLY A 143 -11.77 0.56 -3.65
CA GLY A 143 -12.18 1.81 -4.33
C GLY A 143 -11.42 3.04 -3.83
N ILE A 144 -11.26 3.17 -2.51
CA ILE A 144 -10.48 4.24 -1.89
C ILE A 144 -9.01 4.12 -2.28
N VAL A 145 -8.43 2.92 -2.27
CA VAL A 145 -7.04 2.70 -2.71
C VAL A 145 -6.84 3.12 -4.17
N VAL A 146 -7.77 2.79 -5.06
CA VAL A 146 -7.72 3.23 -6.47
C VAL A 146 -7.84 4.75 -6.59
N GLN A 147 -8.77 5.37 -5.86
CA GLN A 147 -8.92 6.82 -5.83
C GLN A 147 -7.64 7.52 -5.37
N VAL A 148 -7.05 7.05 -4.26
CA VAL A 148 -5.78 7.58 -3.73
C VAL A 148 -4.65 7.35 -4.73
N GLY A 149 -4.59 6.17 -5.37
CA GLY A 149 -3.61 5.89 -6.42
C GLY A 149 -3.69 6.89 -7.57
N ILE A 150 -4.90 7.11 -8.11
CA ILE A 150 -5.12 8.09 -9.20
C ILE A 150 -4.69 9.49 -8.76
N LEU A 151 -5.03 9.90 -7.53
CA LEU A 151 -4.62 11.19 -6.99
C LEU A 151 -3.09 11.28 -6.88
N LEU A 152 -2.41 10.25 -6.38
CA LEU A 152 -0.94 10.22 -6.29
C LEU A 152 -0.26 10.35 -7.66
N PHE A 153 -0.76 9.64 -8.68
CA PHE A 153 -0.28 9.80 -10.05
C PHE A 153 -0.51 11.22 -10.59
N ALA A 154 -1.65 11.82 -10.28
CA ALA A 154 -1.93 13.20 -10.66
C ALA A 154 -1.03 14.21 -9.95
N VAL A 155 -0.62 13.96 -8.70
CA VAL A 155 0.37 14.79 -8.01
C VAL A 155 1.71 14.75 -8.75
N VAL A 156 2.15 13.59 -9.27
CA VAL A 156 3.37 13.52 -10.10
C VAL A 156 3.22 14.41 -11.33
N ALA A 157 2.12 14.29 -12.07
CA ALA A 157 1.87 15.11 -13.26
C ALA A 157 1.79 16.62 -12.93
N ALA A 158 1.14 16.98 -11.83
CA ALA A 158 1.05 18.36 -11.37
C ALA A 158 2.43 18.93 -10.99
N THR A 159 3.26 18.13 -10.33
CA THR A 159 4.62 18.54 -9.91
C THR A 159 5.56 18.69 -11.10
N ASP A 160 5.41 17.84 -12.13
CA ASP A 160 6.14 17.95 -13.39
C ASP A 160 5.80 19.27 -14.11
N VAL A 161 4.51 19.62 -14.16
CA VAL A 161 4.03 20.91 -14.71
C VAL A 161 4.59 22.11 -13.95
N LEU A 162 4.78 22.02 -12.63
CA LEU A 162 5.43 23.07 -11.84
C LEU A 162 6.90 23.29 -12.22
N ARG A 163 7.52 22.37 -12.99
CA ARG A 163 8.93 22.41 -13.42
C ARG A 163 9.91 22.46 -12.26
N ILE A 164 9.63 21.69 -11.21
CA ILE A 164 10.54 21.52 -10.07
C ILE A 164 11.02 20.07 -10.05
N PRO A 165 12.17 19.75 -10.70
CA PRO A 165 12.65 18.37 -10.85
C PRO A 165 12.86 17.66 -9.52
N ALA A 166 13.38 18.37 -8.51
CA ALA A 166 13.60 17.82 -7.18
C ALA A 166 12.30 17.36 -6.51
N LEU A 167 11.23 18.15 -6.59
CA LEU A 167 9.93 17.76 -6.05
C LEU A 167 9.34 16.59 -6.83
N THR A 168 9.44 16.62 -8.16
CA THR A 168 8.93 15.53 -9.02
C THR A 168 9.63 14.21 -8.71
N ALA A 169 10.94 14.21 -8.48
CA ALA A 169 11.70 13.03 -8.10
C ALA A 169 11.25 12.45 -6.76
N ILE A 170 11.02 13.32 -5.75
CA ILE A 170 10.54 12.90 -4.43
C ILE A 170 9.14 12.29 -4.53
N VAL A 171 8.20 13.00 -5.18
CA VAL A 171 6.82 12.52 -5.34
C VAL A 171 6.81 11.21 -6.12
N SER A 172 7.55 11.10 -7.23
CA SER A 172 7.65 9.87 -8.02
C SER A 172 8.22 8.70 -7.22
N GLY A 173 9.22 8.96 -6.36
CA GLY A 173 9.75 7.97 -5.43
C GLY A 173 8.69 7.46 -4.46
N ILE A 174 7.86 8.36 -3.91
CA ILE A 174 6.73 7.98 -3.03
C ILE A 174 5.70 7.14 -3.79
N VAL A 175 5.34 7.52 -5.02
CA VAL A 175 4.40 6.74 -5.86
C VAL A 175 4.95 5.35 -6.16
N LEU A 176 6.24 5.23 -6.44
CA LEU A 176 6.89 3.95 -6.68
C LEU A 176 6.88 3.06 -5.43
N VAL A 177 7.17 3.62 -4.26
CA VAL A 177 7.08 2.90 -2.98
C VAL A 177 5.63 2.47 -2.72
N ALA A 178 4.65 3.36 -2.92
CA ALA A 178 3.23 3.01 -2.77
C ALA A 178 2.83 1.87 -3.72
N GLY A 179 3.29 1.89 -4.98
CA GLY A 179 3.06 0.81 -5.94
C GLY A 179 3.67 -0.53 -5.50
N ARG A 180 4.89 -0.52 -4.95
CA ARG A 180 5.53 -1.73 -4.37
C ARG A 180 4.75 -2.26 -3.18
N VAL A 181 4.29 -1.38 -2.29
CA VAL A 181 3.45 -1.77 -1.14
C VAL A 181 2.16 -2.43 -1.62
N LEU A 182 1.49 -1.87 -2.61
CA LEU A 182 0.29 -2.47 -3.21
C LEU A 182 0.58 -3.83 -3.84
N ALA A 183 1.67 -3.97 -4.59
CA ALA A 183 2.08 -5.25 -5.17
C ALA A 183 2.33 -6.32 -4.08
N GLY A 184 3.01 -5.95 -3.00
CA GLY A 184 3.21 -6.82 -1.83
C GLY A 184 1.91 -7.23 -1.16
N LEU A 185 0.94 -6.31 -1.02
CA LEU A 185 -0.39 -6.61 -0.48
C LEU A 185 -1.16 -7.60 -1.36
N VAL A 186 -1.08 -7.46 -2.68
CA VAL A 186 -1.71 -8.40 -3.63
C VAL A 186 -1.09 -9.79 -3.49
N VAL A 187 0.24 -9.88 -3.46
CA VAL A 187 0.95 -11.15 -3.25
C VAL A 187 0.57 -11.78 -1.91
N PHE A 188 0.50 -10.97 -0.85
CA PHE A 188 0.08 -11.43 0.48
C PHE A 188 -1.35 -11.97 0.47
N ALA A 189 -2.29 -11.25 -0.15
CA ALA A 189 -3.69 -11.65 -0.24
C ALA A 189 -3.87 -12.98 -0.99
N ILE A 190 -3.20 -13.14 -2.13
CA ILE A 190 -3.21 -14.40 -2.90
C ILE A 190 -2.61 -15.53 -2.06
N GLY A 191 -1.49 -15.28 -1.38
CA GLY A 191 -0.84 -16.30 -0.59
C GLY A 191 -1.63 -16.71 0.66
N LEU A 192 -2.35 -15.79 1.32
CA LEU A 192 -3.29 -16.13 2.38
C LEU A 192 -4.41 -17.04 1.89
N TYR A 193 -4.91 -16.79 0.68
CA TYR A 193 -5.87 -17.69 0.06
C TYR A 193 -5.27 -19.09 -0.13
N LEU A 194 -4.08 -19.19 -0.73
CA LEU A 194 -3.41 -20.47 -0.95
C LEU A 194 -3.14 -21.23 0.35
N ALA A 195 -2.80 -20.52 1.43
CA ALA A 195 -2.60 -21.12 2.75
C ALA A 195 -3.88 -21.77 3.30
N ASN A 196 -5.02 -21.10 3.13
CA ASN A 196 -6.32 -21.62 3.55
C ASN A 196 -6.79 -22.78 2.66
N LEU A 197 -6.50 -22.73 1.36
CA LEU A 197 -6.78 -23.83 0.43
C LEU A 197 -5.96 -25.07 0.79
N ALA A 198 -4.66 -24.91 1.07
CA ALA A 198 -3.82 -26.01 1.53
C ALA A 198 -4.33 -26.61 2.84
N PHE A 199 -4.73 -25.77 3.80
CA PHE A 199 -5.34 -26.23 5.05
C PHE A 199 -6.59 -27.08 4.80
N SER A 200 -7.52 -26.59 3.97
CA SER A 200 -8.80 -27.27 3.74
C SER A 200 -8.61 -28.59 3.01
N LEU A 201 -7.77 -28.63 1.97
CA LEU A 201 -7.45 -29.85 1.24
C LEU A 201 -6.84 -30.91 2.16
N ILE A 202 -5.86 -30.55 2.98
CA ILE A 202 -5.19 -31.50 3.88
C ILE A 202 -6.12 -31.92 5.03
N ALA A 203 -6.88 -30.99 5.61
CA ALA A 203 -7.82 -31.28 6.68
C ALA A 203 -8.98 -32.18 6.23
N SER A 204 -9.33 -32.13 4.94
CA SER A 204 -10.39 -32.97 4.36
C SER A 204 -9.98 -34.42 4.07
N SER A 205 -8.68 -34.75 4.11
CA SER A 205 -8.13 -36.06 3.73
C SER A 205 -8.48 -37.23 4.69
N GLY A 206 -9.29 -36.99 5.74
CA GLY A 206 -9.84 -38.05 6.61
C GLY A 206 -8.85 -38.75 7.56
N THR A 207 -7.56 -38.39 7.55
CA THR A 207 -6.57 -38.99 8.46
C THR A 207 -6.71 -38.42 9.88
N ARG A 208 -6.38 -39.25 10.89
CA ARG A 208 -6.49 -38.88 12.31
C ARG A 208 -5.65 -37.64 12.68
N GLN A 209 -4.64 -37.32 11.88
CA GLN A 209 -3.75 -36.16 12.03
C GLN A 209 -3.90 -35.12 10.90
N ALA A 210 -4.87 -35.27 10.00
CA ALA A 210 -5.14 -34.35 8.89
C ALA A 210 -5.17 -32.88 9.33
N ARG A 211 -5.79 -32.60 10.49
CA ARG A 211 -5.89 -31.25 11.04
C ARG A 211 -4.53 -30.68 11.47
N LEU A 212 -3.68 -31.51 12.08
CA LEU A 212 -2.34 -31.09 12.49
C LEU A 212 -1.45 -30.82 11.27
N LEU A 213 -1.46 -31.73 10.29
CA LEU A 213 -0.71 -31.53 9.03
C LEU A 213 -1.20 -30.30 8.27
N GLY A 214 -2.52 -30.10 8.18
CA GLY A 214 -3.11 -28.94 7.54
C GLY A 214 -2.70 -27.63 8.23
N GLN A 215 -2.70 -27.61 9.57
CA GLN A 215 -2.29 -26.43 10.34
C GLN A 215 -0.81 -26.12 10.16
N THR A 216 0.06 -27.13 10.17
CA THR A 216 1.49 -26.97 9.90
C THR A 216 1.73 -26.41 8.49
N ALA A 217 1.05 -26.97 7.48
CA ALA A 217 1.14 -26.49 6.11
C ALA A 217 0.67 -25.04 5.97
N ARG A 218 -0.45 -24.68 6.59
CA ARG A 218 -0.98 -23.31 6.60
C ARG A 218 0.04 -22.33 7.18
N ILE A 219 0.60 -22.63 8.35
CA ILE A 219 1.59 -21.78 9.02
C ILE A 219 2.84 -21.61 8.15
N ALA A 220 3.33 -22.71 7.55
CA ALA A 220 4.48 -22.67 6.65
C ALA A 220 4.22 -21.78 5.43
N ILE A 221 3.06 -21.91 4.78
CA ILE A 221 2.70 -21.07 3.62
C ILE A 221 2.54 -19.61 4.04
N ILE A 222 1.91 -19.31 5.17
CA ILE A 222 1.78 -17.92 5.65
C ILE A 222 3.14 -17.30 5.90
N ALA A 223 4.06 -18.02 6.56
CA ALA A 223 5.41 -17.52 6.81
C ALA A 223 6.17 -17.22 5.50
N PHE A 224 6.06 -18.12 4.52
CA PHE A 224 6.64 -17.93 3.19
C PHE A 224 6.04 -16.74 2.43
N VAL A 225 4.71 -16.66 2.40
CA VAL A 225 3.97 -15.57 1.74
C VAL A 225 4.24 -14.23 2.39
N ALA A 226 4.33 -14.17 3.73
CA ALA A 226 4.67 -12.96 4.45
C ALA A 226 6.05 -12.44 4.05
N ALA A 227 7.05 -13.32 3.98
CA ALA A 227 8.38 -12.94 3.52
C ALA A 227 8.38 -12.49 2.05
N LEU A 228 7.72 -13.24 1.17
CA LEU A 228 7.61 -12.88 -0.25
C LEU A 228 6.91 -11.52 -0.44
N ALA A 229 5.87 -11.25 0.35
CA ALA A 229 5.17 -9.97 0.34
C ALA A 229 6.09 -8.83 0.80
N LEU A 230 6.81 -8.99 1.91
CA LEU A 230 7.78 -8.00 2.41
C LEU A 230 8.88 -7.71 1.38
N GLN A 231 9.38 -8.76 0.72
CA GLN A 231 10.34 -8.65 -0.38
C GLN A 231 9.77 -7.81 -1.54
N GLN A 232 8.52 -8.04 -1.94
CA GLN A 232 7.85 -7.28 -3.00
C GLN A 232 7.60 -5.81 -2.63
N MET A 233 7.35 -5.53 -1.36
CA MET A 233 7.26 -4.15 -0.86
C MET A 233 8.62 -3.42 -0.90
N GLY A 234 9.73 -4.14 -1.09
CA GLY A 234 11.09 -3.60 -1.03
C GLY A 234 11.55 -3.32 0.40
N ILE A 235 10.87 -3.87 1.40
CA ILE A 235 11.21 -3.69 2.81
C ILE A 235 12.29 -4.71 3.16
N GLY A 236 13.54 -4.23 3.25
CA GLY A 236 14.68 -5.06 3.68
C GLY A 236 14.86 -6.30 2.81
N SER A 237 14.71 -6.19 1.48
CA SER A 237 14.78 -7.32 0.54
C SER A 237 16.02 -8.19 0.76
N ASP A 238 17.17 -7.57 1.03
CA ASP A 238 18.42 -8.31 1.26
C ASP A 238 18.40 -9.06 2.58
N ILE A 239 17.86 -8.45 3.64
CA ILE A 239 17.70 -9.08 4.96
C ILE A 239 16.72 -10.25 4.84
N VAL A 240 15.59 -10.07 4.18
CA VAL A 240 14.59 -11.12 3.97
C VAL A 240 15.18 -12.25 3.13
N ASN A 241 15.82 -11.95 2.00
CA ASN A 241 16.45 -12.95 1.13
C ASN A 241 17.53 -13.74 1.87
N LEU A 242 18.40 -13.07 2.64
CA LEU A 242 19.43 -13.74 3.43
C LEU A 242 18.82 -14.59 4.55
N ALA A 243 17.86 -14.05 5.31
CA ALA A 243 17.21 -14.79 6.39
C ALA A 243 16.49 -16.04 5.86
N PHE A 244 15.73 -15.91 4.77
CA PHE A 244 15.06 -17.04 4.15
C PHE A 244 16.05 -18.02 3.49
N GLY A 245 17.06 -17.52 2.80
CA GLY A 245 18.12 -18.34 2.20
C GLY A 245 18.88 -19.14 3.25
N LEU A 246 19.24 -18.52 4.37
CA LEU A 246 19.90 -19.18 5.50
C LEU A 246 18.97 -20.17 6.21
N LEU A 247 17.70 -19.80 6.43
CA LEU A 247 16.73 -20.68 7.08
C LEU A 247 16.45 -21.92 6.23
N LEU A 248 16.15 -21.73 4.94
CA LEU A 248 15.95 -22.83 4.00
C LEU A 248 17.23 -23.63 3.81
N GLY A 249 18.39 -22.98 3.77
CA GLY A 249 19.69 -23.64 3.75
C GLY A 249 19.90 -24.53 4.97
N ALA A 250 19.60 -24.04 6.18
CA ALA A 250 19.71 -24.81 7.41
C ALA A 250 18.75 -26.01 7.44
N ILE A 251 17.50 -25.83 6.99
CA ILE A 251 16.53 -26.92 6.86
C ILE A 251 17.01 -27.94 5.83
N ALA A 252 17.48 -27.51 4.66
CA ALA A 252 17.98 -28.38 3.61
C ALA A 252 19.18 -29.21 4.09
N VAL A 253 20.14 -28.58 4.78
CA VAL A 253 21.28 -29.27 5.40
C VAL A 253 20.83 -30.24 6.48
N GLY A 254 19.89 -29.83 7.36
CA GLY A 254 19.36 -30.71 8.40
C GLY A 254 18.67 -31.96 7.85
N ILE A 255 17.86 -31.79 6.80
CA ILE A 255 17.22 -32.90 6.06
C ILE A 255 18.29 -33.78 5.42
N ALA A 256 19.24 -33.19 4.68
CA ALA A 256 20.31 -33.94 4.02
C ALA A 256 21.13 -34.79 5.00
N LEU A 257 21.44 -34.25 6.19
CA LEU A 257 22.13 -34.98 7.25
C LEU A 257 21.25 -36.08 7.87
N ALA A 258 19.97 -35.80 8.13
CA ALA A 258 19.05 -36.79 8.70
C ALA A 258 18.89 -38.01 7.78
N PHE A 259 18.69 -37.77 6.48
CA PHE A 259 18.59 -38.85 5.48
C PHE A 259 19.94 -39.51 5.21
N GLY A 260 21.02 -38.74 5.10
CA GLY A 260 22.35 -39.25 4.80
C GLY A 260 22.92 -40.14 5.90
N LEU A 261 22.74 -39.75 7.17
CA LEU A 261 23.18 -40.54 8.31
C LEU A 261 22.20 -41.69 8.59
N GLY A 262 20.89 -41.45 8.53
CA GLY A 262 19.87 -42.46 8.84
C GLY A 262 19.64 -43.53 7.76
N GLY A 263 20.05 -43.28 6.52
CA GLY A 263 19.92 -44.23 5.39
C GLY A 263 21.19 -45.04 5.12
N ARG A 264 22.27 -44.80 5.87
CA ARG A 264 23.59 -45.39 5.59
C ARG A 264 23.58 -46.91 5.68
N GLU A 265 22.97 -47.49 6.71
CA GLU A 265 22.94 -48.95 6.87
C GLU A 265 22.12 -49.61 5.75
N ILE A 266 20.95 -49.06 5.43
CA ILE A 266 20.05 -49.58 4.38
C ILE A 266 20.76 -49.56 3.02
N ALA A 267 21.44 -48.47 2.69
CA ALA A 267 22.21 -48.37 1.45
C ALA A 267 23.39 -49.37 1.42
N ALA A 268 24.05 -49.58 2.57
CA ALA A 268 25.16 -50.53 2.67
C ALA A 268 24.69 -51.98 2.50
N ASP A 269 23.53 -52.34 3.03
CA ASP A 269 22.98 -53.70 2.92
C ASP A 269 22.54 -54.02 1.49
N GLU A 270 21.91 -53.07 0.80
CA GLU A 270 21.46 -53.26 -0.59
C GLU A 270 22.66 -53.41 -1.56
N LEU A 271 23.72 -52.62 -1.35
CA LEU A 271 24.99 -52.75 -2.09
C LEU A 271 25.65 -54.12 -1.90
N ARG A 272 25.59 -54.68 -0.67
CA ARG A 272 26.11 -56.03 -0.39
C ARG A 272 25.28 -57.09 -1.12
N GLY A 273 23.95 -56.94 -1.14
CA GLY A 273 23.04 -57.83 -1.86
C GLY A 273 23.35 -57.88 -3.36
N TRP A 274 23.53 -56.72 -3.99
CA TRP A 274 23.88 -56.64 -5.41
C TRP A 274 25.26 -57.23 -5.71
N LEU A 275 26.25 -56.95 -4.85
CA LEU A 275 27.60 -57.50 -5.01
C LEU A 275 27.61 -59.04 -4.90
N ALA A 276 26.77 -59.60 -4.02
CA ALA A 276 26.62 -61.04 -3.87
C ALA A 276 25.97 -61.67 -5.12
N ALA A 277 24.93 -61.05 -5.68
CA ALA A 277 24.28 -61.51 -6.90
C ALA A 277 25.24 -61.54 -8.10
N PHE A 278 26.07 -60.49 -8.26
CA PHE A 278 27.09 -60.45 -9.33
C PHE A 278 28.20 -61.49 -9.15
N LYS A 279 28.53 -61.87 -7.91
CA LYS A 279 29.52 -62.94 -7.65
C LYS A 279 28.97 -64.32 -7.98
N GLN A 280 27.66 -64.53 -7.80
CA GLN A 280 27.00 -65.81 -8.06
C GLN A 280 26.87 -66.12 -9.56
N ASP A 281 26.65 -65.09 -10.39
CA ASP A 281 26.52 -65.22 -11.85
C ASP A 281 27.85 -65.57 -12.56
N LYS A 282 28.99 -65.36 -11.89
CA LYS A 282 30.33 -65.71 -12.39
C LYS A 282 30.80 -67.12 -12.04
N THR A 283 30.03 -67.91 -11.31
CA THR A 283 30.36 -69.32 -11.03
C THR A 283 29.78 -70.20 -12.13
N PRO A 284 30.57 -70.71 -13.10
CA PRO A 284 30.05 -71.61 -14.12
C PRO A 284 29.57 -72.88 -13.43
N ARG A 285 28.30 -73.24 -13.68
CA ARG A 285 27.76 -74.56 -13.32
C ARG A 285 28.46 -75.58 -14.22
N LEU A 286 29.52 -76.19 -13.67
CA LEU A 286 30.13 -77.40 -14.21
C LEU A 286 29.28 -78.61 -13.84
#